data_AF-A0A392NHQ2-F1
#
_entry.id   AF-A0A392NHQ2-F1
#
_cell.length_a   1.000
_cell.length_b   1.000
_cell.length_c   1.000
_cell.angle_alpha   90.00
_cell.angle_beta   90.00
_cell.angle_gamma   90.00
#
_symmetry.space_group_name_H-M   'P 1'
#
loop_
_entity.id
_entity.type
_entity.pdbx_description
1 polymer ?
#
loop_
_entity_poly.entity_id
_entity_poly.type
_entity_poly.pdbx_seq_one_letter_code
_entity_poly.pdbx_strand_id
1 'polypeptide(L)'
;RGGVLFISGDVHFGEITRYDCATDYPLFDITSSGLTQSVEEVLPHFLRSLVRFVAWLTPSTMRVKGPNCKYTSCVYGQPNFGTIEIDWDSHPVSVKFDVRDKNGVAVTGVNIPLLELHPSKSETRDGVKAGDNQRHCTLEISLPWIKRYRLAIFFYFTIAMLVLALIGLVYASVSIFRLGGCKRKHD
;
A
#
# COMPACT_ATOMS: atom_id res chain seq x y z
N ARG A 1 32.94 -2.28 4.58
CA ARG A 1 31.78 -3.20 4.66
C ARG A 1 30.60 -2.35 5.11
N GLY A 2 29.46 -2.46 4.46
CA GLY A 2 28.25 -1.68 4.74
C GLY A 2 27.04 -2.47 4.26
N GLY A 3 25.86 -2.11 4.74
CA GLY A 3 24.63 -2.85 4.53
C GLY A 3 23.83 -2.90 5.83
N VAL A 4 22.68 -2.23 5.84
CA VAL A 4 21.77 -2.17 7.00
C VAL A 4 20.39 -2.58 6.52
N LEU A 5 19.80 -3.49 7.29
CA LEU A 5 18.41 -3.90 7.17
C LEU A 5 17.68 -3.42 8.41
N PHE A 6 16.51 -2.81 8.22
CA PHE A 6 15.60 -2.45 9.29
C PHE A 6 14.54 -3.53 9.47
N ILE A 7 14.26 -3.84 10.74
CA ILE A 7 13.15 -4.66 11.16
C ILE A 7 12.30 -3.77 12.04
N SER A 8 11.09 -3.49 11.60
CA SER A 8 10.16 -2.60 12.28
C SER A 8 8.85 -3.30 12.59
N GLY A 9 8.08 -2.72 13.51
CA GLY A 9 6.79 -3.24 13.94
C GLY A 9 5.66 -2.25 13.64
N ASP A 10 4.62 -2.71 12.96
CA ASP A 10 3.33 -2.05 12.87
C ASP A 10 2.25 -3.11 13.12
N VAL A 11 1.32 -2.79 14.01
CA VAL A 11 0.18 -3.66 14.32
C VAL A 11 -0.85 -3.63 13.19
N HIS A 12 -0.97 -2.54 12.45
CA HIS A 12 -2.01 -2.38 11.45
C HIS A 12 -1.71 -3.16 10.17
N PHE A 13 -0.46 -3.11 9.71
CA PHE A 13 -0.05 -3.59 8.39
C PHE A 13 1.31 -4.27 8.42
N GLY A 14 1.46 -5.30 7.58
CA GLY A 14 2.75 -5.83 7.18
C GLY A 14 3.12 -5.39 5.77
N GLU A 15 4.33 -4.87 5.58
CA GLU A 15 4.86 -4.48 4.26
C GLU A 15 6.39 -4.52 4.21
N ILE A 16 6.93 -4.46 3.00
CA ILE A 16 8.37 -4.37 2.74
C ILE A 16 8.62 -3.09 1.93
N THR A 17 9.50 -2.24 2.44
CA THR A 17 9.91 -1.01 1.77
C THR A 17 11.41 -1.01 1.51
N ARG A 18 11.80 -0.25 0.49
CA ARG A 18 13.17 -0.05 0.03
C ARG A 18 13.41 1.43 -0.20
N TYR A 19 14.58 1.91 0.19
CA TYR A 19 15.01 3.28 -0.04
C TYR A 19 16.46 3.33 -0.51
N ASP A 20 16.69 3.83 -1.72
CA ASP A 20 18.01 3.76 -2.39
C ASP A 20 18.78 5.09 -2.35
N CYS A 21 18.26 6.12 -1.67
CA CYS A 21 18.74 7.50 -1.83
C CYS A 21 19.40 8.13 -0.60
N ALA A 22 19.49 7.43 0.54
CA ALA A 22 20.17 7.93 1.73
C ALA A 22 21.66 7.52 1.79
N THR A 23 22.00 6.37 1.22
CA THR A 23 23.29 5.69 1.40
C THR A 23 23.76 5.03 0.10
N ASP A 24 25.04 4.64 0.03
CA ASP A 24 25.63 3.94 -1.12
C ASP A 24 25.16 2.48 -1.30
N TYR A 25 24.23 2.03 -0.46
CA TYR A 25 23.57 0.72 -0.49
C TYR A 25 22.06 0.91 -0.24
N PRO A 26 21.21 0.01 -0.74
CA PRO A 26 19.77 0.07 -0.52
C PRO A 26 19.42 -0.17 0.96
N LEU A 27 18.53 0.66 1.50
CA LEU A 27 17.94 0.46 2.83
C LEU A 27 16.63 -0.29 2.68
N PHE A 28 16.57 -1.51 3.21
CA PHE A 28 15.33 -2.27 3.28
C PHE A 28 14.73 -2.13 4.68
N ASP A 29 13.41 -1.99 4.75
CA ASP A 29 12.64 -2.04 5.99
C ASP A 29 11.52 -3.07 5.85
N ILE A 30 11.48 -3.99 6.80
CA ILE A 30 10.46 -5.03 6.89
C ILE A 30 9.59 -4.68 8.10
N THR A 31 8.40 -4.20 7.82
CA THR A 31 7.42 -3.86 8.85
C THR A 31 6.47 -5.03 9.05
N SER A 32 6.42 -5.57 10.27
CA SER A 32 5.47 -6.61 10.64
C SER A 32 5.28 -6.68 12.15
N SER A 33 4.05 -6.72 12.64
CA SER A 33 3.74 -7.00 14.06
C SER A 33 2.26 -7.34 14.28
N GLY A 34 1.59 -7.89 13.27
CA GLY A 34 0.14 -8.06 13.27
C GLY A 34 -0.40 -9.26 14.05
N LEU A 35 0.43 -10.05 14.74
CA LEU A 35 0.02 -11.34 15.34
C LEU A 35 -1.17 -11.23 16.31
N THR A 36 -1.22 -10.16 17.11
CA THR A 36 -2.28 -9.94 18.12
C THR A 36 -3.38 -9.01 17.64
N GLN A 37 -3.06 -8.05 16.78
CA GLN A 37 -3.98 -7.04 16.28
C GLN A 37 -3.62 -6.72 14.84
N SER A 38 -4.62 -6.54 13.98
CA SER A 38 -4.43 -6.08 12.60
C SER A 38 -5.62 -5.26 12.13
N VAL A 39 -5.42 -4.38 11.13
CA VAL A 39 -6.48 -3.44 10.70
C VAL A 39 -7.73 -4.17 10.18
N GLU A 40 -7.58 -5.27 9.45
CA GLU A 40 -8.71 -6.03 8.92
C GLU A 40 -9.40 -6.86 10.00
N GLU A 41 -8.72 -7.15 11.12
CA GLU A 41 -9.29 -7.94 12.21
C GLU A 41 -10.16 -7.08 13.14
N VAL A 42 -9.77 -5.82 13.37
CA VAL A 42 -10.57 -4.87 14.16
C VAL A 42 -11.79 -4.32 13.40
N LEU A 43 -11.85 -4.52 12.09
CA LEU A 43 -12.93 -4.02 11.25
C LEU A 43 -13.98 -5.09 10.93
N PRO A 44 -15.28 -4.71 10.85
CA PRO A 44 -16.33 -5.59 10.35
C PRO A 44 -15.98 -6.17 8.98
N HIS A 45 -16.36 -7.43 8.75
CA HIS A 45 -15.96 -8.19 7.56
C HIS A 45 -16.29 -7.47 6.24
N PHE A 46 -17.43 -6.78 6.18
CA PHE A 46 -17.87 -6.04 4.99
C PHE A 46 -16.99 -4.82 4.64
N LEU A 47 -16.21 -4.29 5.60
CA LEU A 47 -15.30 -3.16 5.38
C LEU A 47 -13.88 -3.59 4.98
N ARG A 48 -13.52 -4.87 5.08
CA ARG A 48 -12.16 -5.34 4.76
C ARG A 48 -11.77 -5.05 3.32
N SER A 49 -12.70 -5.25 2.38
CA SER A 49 -12.48 -4.92 0.96
C SER A 49 -12.27 -3.42 0.74
N LEU A 50 -12.95 -2.56 1.51
CA LEU A 50 -12.76 -1.11 1.45
C LEU A 50 -11.34 -0.72 1.90
N VAL A 51 -10.83 -1.33 2.97
CA VAL A 51 -9.45 -1.08 3.45
C VAL A 51 -8.42 -1.39 2.37
N ARG A 52 -8.55 -2.55 1.70
CA ARG A 52 -7.65 -2.94 0.61
C ARG A 52 -7.73 -1.99 -0.58
N PHE A 53 -8.94 -1.53 -0.90
CA PHE A 53 -9.15 -0.52 -1.92
C PHE A 53 -8.48 0.81 -1.55
N VAL A 54 -8.65 1.29 -0.32
CA VAL A 54 -8.01 2.51 0.19
C VAL A 54 -6.48 2.36 0.17
N ALA A 55 -5.93 1.23 0.61
CA ALA A 55 -4.50 0.95 0.56
C ALA A 55 -3.92 0.91 -0.87
N TRP A 56 -4.77 0.61 -1.86
CA TRP A 56 -4.38 0.75 -3.27
C TRP A 56 -4.40 2.20 -3.75
N LEU A 57 -5.23 3.06 -3.17
CA LEU A 57 -5.30 4.49 -3.49
C LEU A 57 -4.17 5.32 -2.86
N THR A 58 -3.64 4.89 -1.72
CA THR A 58 -2.50 5.55 -1.07
C THR A 58 -1.22 5.43 -1.90
N PRO A 59 -0.37 6.47 -1.94
CA PRO A 59 0.93 6.39 -2.57
C PRO A 59 1.81 5.35 -1.87
N SER A 60 2.64 4.65 -2.64
CA SER A 60 3.47 3.54 -2.17
C SER A 60 4.88 3.63 -2.75
N THR A 61 5.50 4.81 -2.69
CA THR A 61 6.70 5.12 -3.49
C THR A 61 7.94 4.34 -3.09
N MET A 62 8.03 3.93 -1.82
CA MET A 62 9.12 3.14 -1.27
C MET A 62 8.76 1.65 -1.17
N ARG A 63 7.52 1.26 -1.49
CA ARG A 63 7.07 -0.12 -1.30
C ARG A 63 7.61 -1.03 -2.39
N VAL A 64 8.22 -2.12 -1.99
CA VAL A 64 8.68 -3.16 -2.90
C VAL A 64 7.45 -3.91 -3.42
N LYS A 65 7.23 -3.85 -4.73
CA LYS A 65 6.15 -4.58 -5.40
C LYS A 65 6.70 -5.76 -6.18
N GLY A 66 6.26 -6.96 -5.83
CA GLY A 66 6.68 -8.19 -6.48
C GLY A 66 5.50 -9.06 -6.91
N PRO A 67 5.74 -10.09 -7.74
CA PRO A 67 4.72 -11.04 -8.14
C PRO A 67 4.15 -11.84 -6.97
N ASN A 68 4.90 -11.95 -5.86
CA ASN A 68 4.52 -12.70 -4.67
C ASN A 68 3.61 -11.91 -3.71
N CYS A 69 3.17 -10.71 -4.08
CA CYS A 69 2.22 -9.95 -3.28
C CYS A 69 0.81 -10.53 -3.38
N LYS A 70 0.22 -10.91 -2.24
CA LYS A 70 -1.17 -11.37 -2.15
C LYS A 70 -2.20 -10.33 -2.60
N TYR A 71 -1.89 -9.04 -2.42
CA TYR A 71 -2.74 -7.91 -2.84
C TYR A 71 -1.96 -6.94 -3.73
N THR A 72 -2.66 -6.25 -4.64
CA THR A 72 -2.08 -5.27 -5.58
C THR A 72 -1.37 -4.10 -4.87
N SER A 73 -1.79 -3.76 -3.65
CA SER A 73 -1.13 -2.73 -2.84
C SER A 73 0.20 -3.19 -2.25
N CYS A 74 0.50 -4.51 -2.23
CA CYS A 74 1.62 -5.14 -1.52
C CYS A 74 1.66 -4.84 -0.01
N VAL A 75 0.50 -4.56 0.58
CA VAL A 75 0.30 -4.34 2.01
C VAL A 75 -0.61 -5.43 2.54
N TYR A 76 -0.31 -5.97 3.71
CA TYR A 76 -1.10 -7.01 4.34
C TYR A 76 -1.70 -6.55 5.67
N GLY A 77 -3.02 -6.41 5.75
CA GLY A 77 -3.74 -5.89 6.92
C GLY A 77 -4.32 -6.95 7.88
N GLN A 78 -3.99 -8.23 7.68
CA GLN A 78 -4.44 -9.34 8.54
C GLN A 78 -3.34 -9.76 9.51
N PRO A 79 -3.62 -10.64 10.50
CA PRO A 79 -2.59 -11.07 11.43
C PRO A 79 -1.40 -11.70 10.73
N ASN A 80 -0.21 -11.19 11.04
CA ASN A 80 1.01 -11.49 10.31
C ASN A 80 2.28 -11.38 11.18
N PHE A 81 3.35 -12.00 10.70
CA PHE A 81 4.69 -11.90 11.26
C PHE A 81 5.73 -11.89 10.13
N GLY A 82 6.87 -11.24 10.38
CA GLY A 82 8.00 -11.22 9.47
C GLY A 82 8.95 -12.38 9.68
N THR A 83 9.62 -12.80 8.62
CA THR A 83 10.69 -13.80 8.64
C THR A 83 11.86 -13.35 7.79
N ILE A 84 13.06 -13.68 8.26
CA ILE A 84 14.31 -13.44 7.56
C ILE A 84 14.99 -14.81 7.44
N GLU A 85 15.20 -15.26 6.22
CA GLU A 85 15.87 -16.50 5.90
C GLU A 85 17.16 -16.15 5.15
N ILE A 86 18.30 -16.66 5.61
CA ILE A 86 19.59 -16.47 4.95
C ILE A 86 20.05 -17.83 4.45
N ASP A 87 20.21 -17.96 3.13
CA ASP A 87 20.78 -19.13 2.51
C ASP A 87 22.28 -18.93 2.34
N TRP A 88 23.04 -19.52 3.26
CA TRP A 88 24.51 -19.47 3.27
C TRP A 88 25.14 -20.41 2.24
N ASP A 89 24.39 -21.39 1.73
CA ASP A 89 24.87 -22.38 0.76
C ASP A 89 24.67 -21.90 -0.68
N SER A 90 23.82 -20.88 -0.90
CA SER A 90 23.63 -20.28 -2.22
C SER A 90 24.84 -19.45 -2.66
N HIS A 91 25.10 -19.43 -3.98
CA HIS A 91 26.19 -18.68 -4.59
C HIS A 91 25.65 -17.78 -5.71
N PRO A 92 25.46 -16.46 -5.48
CA PRO A 92 25.79 -15.71 -4.26
C PRO A 92 24.86 -16.01 -3.07
N VAL A 93 25.31 -15.73 -1.84
CA VAL A 93 24.51 -15.83 -0.61
C VAL A 93 23.25 -15.00 -0.78
N SER A 94 22.09 -15.57 -0.47
CA SER A 94 20.79 -14.93 -0.64
C SER A 94 20.12 -14.68 0.70
N VAL A 95 19.38 -13.58 0.77
CA VAL A 95 18.59 -13.19 1.92
C VAL A 95 17.16 -13.01 1.45
N LYS A 96 16.27 -13.76 2.07
CA LYS A 96 14.84 -13.73 1.80
C LYS A 96 14.11 -13.11 2.97
N PHE A 97 13.25 -12.16 2.63
CA PHE A 97 12.36 -11.48 3.56
C PHE A 97 10.93 -11.81 3.19
N ASP A 98 10.18 -12.41 4.10
CA ASP A 98 8.76 -12.65 3.91
C ASP A 98 7.96 -12.08 5.07
N VAL A 99 6.84 -11.44 4.76
CA VAL A 99 5.72 -11.31 5.70
C VAL A 99 4.83 -12.53 5.48
N ARG A 100 4.47 -13.21 6.57
CA ARG A 100 3.67 -14.44 6.57
C ARG A 100 2.37 -14.23 7.32
N ASP A 101 1.31 -14.91 6.88
CA ASP A 101 0.06 -14.96 7.63
C ASP A 101 0.18 -15.89 8.85
N LYS A 102 -0.86 -15.92 9.69
CA LYS A 102 -0.92 -16.77 10.89
C LYS A 102 -0.73 -18.28 10.65
N ASN A 103 -0.88 -18.75 9.41
CA ASN A 103 -0.67 -20.16 9.04
C ASN A 103 0.75 -20.40 8.49
N GLY A 104 1.59 -19.37 8.42
CA GLY A 104 2.96 -19.45 7.91
C GLY A 104 3.09 -19.29 6.39
N VAL A 105 2.00 -18.96 5.68
CA VAL A 105 2.04 -18.75 4.22
C VAL A 105 2.58 -17.35 3.93
N ALA A 106 3.58 -17.24 3.05
CA ALA A 106 4.13 -15.96 2.62
C ALA A 106 3.08 -15.15 1.83
N VAL A 107 2.83 -13.92 2.26
CA VAL A 107 1.82 -13.01 1.67
C VAL A 107 2.45 -11.84 0.92
N THR A 108 3.69 -11.50 1.26
CA THR A 108 4.55 -10.62 0.49
C THR A 108 5.98 -10.96 0.84
N GLY A 109 6.90 -10.84 -0.10
CA GLY A 109 8.29 -11.19 0.14
C GLY A 109 9.20 -10.76 -0.98
N VAL A 110 10.47 -10.61 -0.64
CA VAL A 110 11.54 -10.30 -1.59
C VAL A 110 12.72 -11.23 -1.30
N ASN A 111 13.35 -11.72 -2.35
CA ASN A 111 14.59 -12.47 -2.27
C ASN A 111 15.67 -11.67 -2.97
N ILE A 112 16.71 -11.29 -2.23
CA ILE A 112 17.83 -10.50 -2.74
C ILE A 112 19.15 -11.21 -2.47
N PRO A 113 20.15 -11.09 -3.36
CA PRO A 113 21.49 -11.52 -3.03
C PRO A 113 22.07 -10.60 -1.93
N LEU A 114 22.80 -11.15 -0.97
CA LEU A 114 23.48 -10.39 0.09
C LEU A 114 24.44 -9.33 -0.49
N LEU A 115 24.98 -9.58 -1.69
CA LEU A 115 25.81 -8.63 -2.43
C LEU A 115 25.08 -7.33 -2.76
N GLU A 116 23.75 -7.35 -2.91
CA GLU A 116 22.95 -6.14 -3.16
C GLU A 116 22.94 -5.18 -1.96
N LEU A 117 23.14 -5.70 -0.75
CA LEU A 117 23.23 -4.89 0.48
C LEU A 117 24.60 -4.23 0.65
N HIS A 118 25.59 -4.57 -0.17
CA HIS A 118 26.91 -3.94 -0.10
C HIS A 118 26.91 -2.54 -0.75
N PRO A 119 27.80 -1.63 -0.30
CA PRO A 119 27.98 -0.34 -0.94
C PRO A 119 28.37 -0.53 -2.41
N SER A 120 27.54 -0.04 -3.32
CA SER A 120 27.90 0.04 -4.73
C SER A 120 28.82 1.24 -4.92
N LYS A 121 30.00 1.05 -5.50
CA LYS A 121 30.84 2.17 -5.94
C LYS A 121 30.11 2.86 -7.09
N SER A 122 29.28 3.85 -6.77
CA SER A 122 28.62 4.70 -7.75
C SER A 122 29.62 5.68 -8.36
N GLU A 123 30.55 5.19 -9.17
CA GLU A 123 31.17 6.05 -10.19
C GLU A 123 30.32 5.93 -11.47
N THR A 124 29.60 7.03 -11.77
CA THR A 124 29.09 7.46 -13.09
C THR A 124 28.46 6.39 -14.00
N ARG A 125 27.16 6.56 -14.31
CA ARG A 125 26.61 6.25 -15.64
C ARG A 125 25.22 6.88 -15.81
N ASP A 126 25.23 8.13 -16.28
CA ASP A 126 24.27 8.52 -17.31
C ASP A 126 24.39 7.50 -18.46
N GLY A 127 23.27 6.89 -18.83
CA GLY A 127 23.20 6.02 -20.01
C GLY A 127 23.45 4.53 -19.76
N VAL A 128 22.53 3.84 -19.08
CA VAL A 128 22.24 2.42 -19.37
C VAL A 128 20.73 2.26 -19.49
N LYS A 129 20.32 1.62 -20.59
CA LYS A 129 18.94 1.46 -21.04
C LYS A 129 18.08 0.70 -20.04
N ALA A 130 16.82 1.13 -19.98
CA ALA A 130 15.69 0.59 -19.26
C ALA A 130 15.61 -0.95 -19.27
N GLY A 131 15.79 -1.52 -18.08
CA GLY A 131 15.42 -2.86 -17.70
C GLY A 131 15.14 -2.84 -16.19
N ASP A 132 13.90 -2.55 -15.84
CA ASP A 132 13.20 -2.79 -14.56
C ASP A 132 13.90 -2.62 -13.19
N ASN A 133 14.99 -1.84 -13.09
CA ASN A 133 15.51 -1.39 -11.80
C ASN A 133 14.94 -0.02 -11.46
N GLN A 134 13.66 0.02 -11.09
CA GLN A 134 13.04 1.24 -10.58
C GLN A 134 13.69 1.59 -9.23
N ARG A 135 14.63 2.55 -9.23
CA ARG A 135 15.23 3.08 -7.99
C ARG A 135 14.12 3.53 -7.04
N HIS A 136 14.08 2.98 -5.83
CA HIS A 136 13.10 3.34 -4.81
C HIS A 136 13.53 4.65 -4.12
N CYS A 137 13.45 5.72 -4.91
CA CYS A 137 13.95 7.06 -4.58
C CYS A 137 12.89 8.15 -4.76
N THR A 138 11.69 7.78 -5.18
CA THR A 138 10.61 8.74 -5.40
C THR A 138 10.04 9.16 -4.04
N LEU A 139 10.15 10.45 -3.73
CA LEU A 139 9.45 11.03 -2.59
C LEU A 139 7.98 11.26 -2.95
N GLU A 140 7.08 11.18 -1.96
CA GLU A 140 5.66 11.43 -2.21
C GLU A 140 5.40 12.84 -2.78
N ILE A 141 6.21 13.83 -2.36
CA ILE A 141 6.11 15.20 -2.83
C ILE A 141 6.44 15.37 -4.32
N SER A 142 7.24 14.47 -4.90
CA SER A 142 7.62 14.51 -6.32
C SER A 142 6.67 13.73 -7.22
N LEU A 143 5.65 13.08 -6.65
CA LEU A 143 4.61 12.43 -7.44
C LEU A 143 3.75 13.45 -8.20
N PRO A 144 3.26 13.10 -9.40
CA PRO A 144 2.22 13.87 -10.06
C PRO A 144 1.03 14.08 -9.13
N TRP A 145 0.46 15.28 -9.15
CA TRP A 145 -0.62 15.68 -8.22
C TRP A 145 -1.80 14.69 -8.22
N ILE A 146 -2.14 14.11 -9.38
CA ILE A 146 -3.22 13.11 -9.52
C ILE A 146 -2.95 11.88 -8.66
N LYS A 147 -1.71 11.37 -8.65
CA LYS A 147 -1.33 10.19 -7.87
C LYS A 147 -1.23 10.51 -6.39
N ARG A 148 -0.64 11.65 -6.04
CA ARG A 148 -0.50 12.13 -4.66
C ARG A 148 -1.86 12.33 -3.99
N TYR A 149 -2.78 13.01 -4.65
CA TYR A 149 -4.10 13.34 -4.09
C TYR A 149 -5.19 12.35 -4.48
N ARG A 150 -4.86 11.19 -5.06
CA ARG A 150 -5.85 10.22 -5.57
C ARG A 150 -6.91 9.83 -4.53
N LEU A 151 -6.48 9.54 -3.30
CA LEU A 151 -7.39 9.20 -2.21
C LEU A 151 -8.30 10.38 -1.82
N ALA A 152 -7.72 11.58 -1.71
CA ALA A 152 -8.47 12.80 -1.37
C ALA A 152 -9.49 13.15 -2.46
N ILE A 153 -9.09 13.09 -3.73
CA ILE A 153 -9.97 13.31 -4.89
C ILE A 153 -11.15 12.33 -4.84
N PHE A 154 -10.88 11.05 -4.61
CA PHE A 154 -11.95 10.05 -4.47
C PHE A 154 -12.89 10.38 -3.31
N PHE A 155 -12.37 10.74 -2.15
CA PHE A 155 -13.15 11.09 -0.97
C PHE A 155 -14.04 12.33 -1.18
N TYR A 156 -13.50 13.41 -1.73
CA TYR A 156 -14.29 14.61 -2.01
C TYR A 156 -15.32 14.38 -3.11
N PHE A 157 -14.98 13.59 -4.13
CA PHE A 157 -15.93 13.22 -5.19
C PHE A 157 -17.09 12.39 -4.65
N THR A 158 -16.83 11.39 -3.79
CA THR A 158 -17.90 10.59 -3.19
C THR A 158 -18.81 11.43 -2.29
N ILE A 159 -18.25 12.33 -1.48
CA ILE A 159 -19.03 13.28 -0.68
C ILE A 159 -19.91 14.17 -1.57
N ALA A 160 -19.35 14.76 -2.63
CA ALA A 160 -20.10 15.62 -3.54
C ALA A 160 -21.29 14.88 -4.18
N MET A 161 -21.09 13.65 -4.63
CA MET A 161 -22.16 12.82 -5.21
C MET A 161 -23.24 12.47 -4.19
N LEU A 162 -22.87 12.17 -2.94
CA LEU A 162 -23.84 11.93 -1.86
C LEU A 162 -24.67 13.18 -1.54
N VAL A 163 -24.04 14.35 -1.50
CA VAL A 163 -24.74 15.63 -1.29
C VAL A 163 -25.72 15.91 -2.43
N LEU A 164 -25.31 15.73 -3.68
CA LEU A 164 -26.20 15.91 -4.84
C LEU A 164 -27.36 14.92 -4.82
N ALA A 165 -27.13 13.66 -4.46
CA ALA A 165 -28.18 12.66 -4.32
C ALA A 165 -29.19 13.04 -3.22
N LEU A 166 -28.72 13.52 -2.07
CA LEU A 166 -29.58 14.01 -0.98
C LEU A 166 -30.41 15.22 -1.42
N ILE A 167 -29.82 16.19 -2.12
CA ILE A 167 -30.55 17.33 -2.67
C ILE A 167 -31.64 16.86 -3.65
N GLY A 168 -31.30 15.91 -4.53
CA GLY A 168 -32.26 15.30 -5.46
C GLY A 168 -33.43 14.60 -4.77
N LEU A 169 -33.14 13.82 -3.70
CA LEU A 169 -34.18 13.16 -2.90
C LEU A 169 -35.09 14.15 -2.19
N VAL A 170 -34.53 15.21 -1.60
CA VAL A 170 -35.31 16.29 -0.99
C VAL A 170 -36.19 16.97 -2.03
N TYR A 171 -35.64 17.33 -3.19
CA TYR A 171 -36.41 17.95 -4.28
C TYR A 171 -37.56 17.06 -4.77
N ALA A 172 -37.29 15.77 -5.00
CA ALA A 172 -38.31 14.80 -5.40
C ALA A 172 -39.42 14.68 -4.35
N SER A 173 -39.07 14.59 -3.07
CA SER A 173 -40.05 14.54 -1.98
C SER A 173 -40.94 15.79 -1.95
N VAL A 174 -40.36 16.99 -2.01
CA VAL A 174 -41.09 18.27 -2.03
C VAL A 174 -42.00 18.35 -3.26
N SER A 175 -41.53 17.92 -4.43
CA SER A 175 -42.32 17.90 -5.66
C SER A 175 -43.52 16.97 -5.56
N ILE A 176 -43.35 15.76 -4.99
CA ILE A 176 -44.45 14.81 -4.75
C ILE A 176 -45.46 15.38 -3.76
N PHE A 177 -45.00 15.99 -2.65
CA PHE A 177 -45.89 16.64 -1.69
C PHE A 177 -46.69 17.79 -2.31
N ARG A 178 -46.08 18.60 -3.19
CA ARG A 178 -46.78 19.67 -3.92
C ARG A 178 -47.82 19.11 -4.89
N LEU A 179 -47.51 18.08 -5.67
CA LEU A 179 -48.48 17.45 -6.58
C LEU A 179 -49.64 16.77 -5.82
N GLY A 180 -49.34 16.08 -4.72
CA GLY A 180 -50.35 15.44 -3.86
C GLY A 180 -51.25 16.45 -3.14
N GLY A 181 -50.71 17.59 -2.72
CA GLY A 181 -51.46 18.69 -2.13
C GLY A 181 -52.42 19.37 -3.11
N CYS A 182 -52.04 19.52 -4.38
CA CYS A 182 -52.94 20.05 -5.41
C CYS A 182 -54.08 19.07 -5.73
N LYS A 183 -53.83 17.76 -5.71
CA LYS A 183 -54.87 16.75 -6.00
C LYS A 183 -55.95 16.70 -4.91
N ARG A 184 -55.58 16.93 -3.64
CA ARG A 184 -56.50 16.91 -2.49
C ARG A 184 -57.34 18.17 -2.31
N LYS A 185 -57.10 19.21 -3.11
CA LYS A 185 -57.83 20.49 -3.08
C LYS A 185 -58.95 20.57 -4.14
N HIS A 186 -59.06 19.53 -4.98
CA HIS A 186 -59.99 19.45 -6.11
C HIS A 186 -61.07 18.37 -5.93
N ASP A 187 -61.05 17.65 -4.81
CA ASP A 187 -62.14 16.83 -4.27
C ASP A 187 -62.79 17.58 -3.09
#